data_AF-A0A7S2UW45-F1
#
_entry.id   AF-A0A7S2UW45-F1
#
_cell.length_a   1.000
_cell.length_b   1.000
_cell.length_c   1.000
_cell.angle_alpha   90.00
_cell.angle_beta   90.00
_cell.angle_gamma   90.00
#
_symmetry.space_group_name_H-M   'P 1'
#
loop_
_entity.id
_entity.type
_entity.pdbx_description
1 polymer ?
#
loop_
_entity_poly.entity_id
_entity_poly.type
_entity_poly.pdbx_seq_one_letter_code
_entity_poly.pdbx_strand_id
1 'polypeptide(L)'
;IARFGEAGRCIRPLNQGWWTYELCPGQEMNQFHVEVEKYVVEQKATKTTVQSESSSSTTSKNGEGGDKKRGETRTRTRKVANFSLGRYDAEVNRDLQRRGRALELPAGDAHHADAATQGRHYTYVEHYSSGTPCDLTSEERSTEVHYICASAASRTPTFDDDLHIISVKEGSTCNYEVIVSVPAVCPLEAKPTTKERTR
;
A
#
# COMPACT_ATOMS: atom_id res chain seq x y z
N ILE A 1 17.06 -7.37 -0.90
CA ILE A 1 15.98 -6.37 -1.03
C ILE A 1 15.12 -6.59 -2.29
N ALA A 2 15.68 -7.04 -3.42
CA ALA A 2 14.93 -7.29 -4.69
C ALA A 2 13.92 -8.47 -4.71
N ARG A 3 13.03 -8.58 -3.70
CA ARG A 3 11.94 -9.58 -3.62
C ARG A 3 10.60 -9.06 -3.06
N PHE A 4 10.49 -7.79 -2.65
CA PHE A 4 9.27 -7.25 -2.04
C PHE A 4 8.25 -6.67 -3.03
N GLY A 5 8.69 -6.34 -4.25
CA GLY A 5 7.81 -6.08 -5.38
C GLY A 5 7.79 -7.28 -6.33
N GLU A 6 6.79 -8.15 -6.21
CA GLU A 6 6.32 -8.88 -7.39
C GLU A 6 5.66 -7.84 -8.30
N ALA A 7 6.16 -7.69 -9.52
CA ALA A 7 5.72 -6.64 -10.44
C ALA A 7 4.20 -6.73 -10.66
N GLY A 8 3.46 -5.71 -10.22
CA GLY A 8 1.99 -5.68 -10.28
C GLY A 8 1.25 -5.82 -8.94
N ARG A 9 1.93 -6.10 -7.81
CA ARG A 9 1.26 -6.18 -6.49
C ARG A 9 1.33 -4.85 -5.75
N CYS A 10 0.19 -4.17 -5.64
CA CYS A 10 0.07 -2.96 -4.82
C CYS A 10 0.01 -3.29 -3.32
N ILE A 11 0.54 -2.37 -2.52
CA ILE A 11 0.47 -2.39 -1.06
C ILE A 11 -0.98 -2.13 -0.62
N ARG A 12 -1.38 -2.67 0.54
CA ARG A 12 -2.69 -2.39 1.14
C ARG A 12 -2.93 -0.87 1.23
N PRO A 13 -4.02 -0.31 0.68
CA PRO A 13 -4.24 1.13 0.70
C PRO A 13 -4.34 1.70 2.12
N LEU A 14 -3.76 2.89 2.32
CA LEU A 14 -3.84 3.66 3.55
C LEU A 14 -5.00 4.65 3.47
N ASN A 15 -5.89 4.65 4.46
CA ASN A 15 -6.94 5.66 4.59
C ASN A 15 -6.49 6.72 5.61
N GLN A 16 -6.50 7.99 5.19
CA GLN A 16 -6.09 9.13 6.01
C GLN A 16 -7.12 10.26 5.81
N GLY A 17 -8.07 10.35 6.73
CA GLY A 17 -9.19 11.30 6.63
C GLY A 17 -10.08 10.99 5.42
N TRP A 18 -10.22 11.96 4.51
CA TRP A 18 -11.00 11.81 3.28
C TRP A 18 -10.26 10.99 2.21
N TRP A 19 -8.92 10.92 2.25
CA TRP A 19 -8.12 10.33 1.18
C TRP A 19 -7.79 8.86 1.45
N THR A 20 -7.81 8.06 0.38
CA THR A 20 -7.20 6.74 0.29
C THR A 20 -5.97 6.84 -0.60
N TYR A 21 -4.85 6.29 -0.14
CA TYR A 21 -3.58 6.25 -0.85
C TYR A 21 -3.21 4.81 -1.21
N GLU A 22 -2.75 4.60 -2.44
CA GLU A 22 -2.41 3.30 -2.99
C GLU A 22 -1.04 3.38 -3.67
N LEU A 23 -0.09 2.57 -3.19
CA LEU A 23 1.26 2.48 -3.71
C LEU A 23 1.46 1.11 -4.37
N CYS A 24 1.90 1.12 -5.62
CA CYS A 24 2.29 -0.06 -6.38
C CYS A 24 3.81 0.04 -6.64
N PRO A 25 4.66 -0.59 -5.80
CA PRO A 25 6.13 -0.46 -5.89
C PRO A 25 6.67 -0.77 -7.28
N GLY A 26 7.55 0.10 -7.78
CA GLY A 26 8.08 0.02 -9.15
C GLY A 26 7.08 0.40 -10.26
N GLN A 27 5.90 0.92 -9.93
CA GLN A 27 4.85 1.25 -10.91
C GLN A 27 4.26 2.66 -10.74
N GLU A 28 3.46 2.90 -9.69
CA GLU A 28 2.74 4.16 -9.50
C GLU A 28 2.30 4.40 -8.05
N MET A 29 2.08 5.67 -7.72
CA MET A 29 1.47 6.14 -6.48
C MET A 29 0.19 6.90 -6.82
N ASN A 30 -0.92 6.54 -6.16
CA ASN A 30 -2.24 7.10 -6.40
C ASN A 30 -2.89 7.63 -5.12
N GLN A 31 -3.70 8.67 -5.27
CA GLN A 31 -4.57 9.24 -4.24
C GLN A 31 -5.99 9.31 -4.78
N PHE A 32 -6.97 8.81 -4.02
CA PHE A 32 -8.38 8.86 -4.43
C PHE A 32 -9.33 8.89 -3.24
N HIS A 33 -10.59 9.24 -3.48
CA HIS A 33 -11.68 9.01 -2.54
C HIS A 33 -12.77 8.17 -3.19
N VAL A 34 -13.36 7.28 -2.39
CA VAL A 34 -14.42 6.39 -2.81
C VAL A 34 -15.71 6.62 -2.04
N GLU A 35 -16.79 6.85 -2.78
CA GLU A 35 -18.15 6.83 -2.25
C GLU A 35 -18.78 5.44 -2.46
N VAL A 36 -19.68 5.08 -1.55
CA VAL A 36 -20.27 3.74 -1.44
C VAL A 36 -21.77 3.81 -1.65
N GLU A 37 -22.21 3.57 -2.89
CA GLU A 37 -23.61 3.60 -3.30
C GLU A 37 -24.27 2.23 -3.06
N LYS A 38 -25.42 2.19 -2.37
CA LYS A 38 -26.24 0.99 -2.22
C LYS A 38 -27.38 1.01 -3.24
N TYR A 39 -27.53 -0.07 -4.00
CA TYR A 39 -28.58 -0.21 -5.01
C TYR A 39 -29.26 -1.58 -4.87
N VAL A 40 -30.57 -1.61 -5.08
CA VAL A 40 -31.34 -2.87 -5.08
C VAL A 40 -31.28 -3.47 -6.48
N VAL A 41 -30.80 -4.70 -6.61
CA VAL A 41 -30.88 -5.42 -7.87
C VAL A 41 -32.29 -5.96 -8.02
N GLU A 42 -33.08 -5.32 -8.88
CA GLU A 42 -34.34 -5.89 -9.33
C GLU A 42 -34.04 -7.06 -10.29
N GLN A 43 -34.34 -8.28 -9.85
CA GLN A 43 -34.16 -9.48 -10.67
C GLN A 43 -35.18 -9.50 -11.81
N LYS A 44 -34.83 -8.88 -12.95
CA LYS A 44 -35.51 -9.16 -14.22
C LYS A 44 -35.29 -10.63 -14.55
N ALA A 45 -36.38 -11.39 -14.62
CA ALA A 45 -36.36 -12.79 -14.98
C ALA A 45 -35.92 -12.97 -16.45
N THR A 46 -34.61 -13.07 -16.67
CA THR A 46 -34.05 -13.42 -17.99
C THR A 46 -34.37 -14.88 -18.28
N LYS A 47 -35.33 -15.11 -19.18
CA LYS A 47 -35.60 -16.42 -19.77
C LYS A 47 -34.45 -16.78 -20.72
N THR A 48 -33.34 -17.23 -20.16
CA THR A 48 -32.15 -17.62 -20.92
C THR A 48 -32.32 -19.04 -21.46
N THR A 49 -32.43 -19.17 -22.77
CA THR A 49 -32.25 -20.44 -23.50
C THR A 49 -30.79 -20.88 -23.34
N VAL A 50 -30.56 -22.17 -23.12
CA VAL A 50 -29.25 -22.75 -22.78
C VAL A 50 -28.36 -22.92 -24.00
N GLN A 51 -27.09 -22.48 -23.88
CA GLN A 51 -25.85 -23.17 -24.30
C GLN A 51 -24.66 -22.31 -23.83
N SER A 52 -23.98 -22.71 -22.74
CA SER A 52 -22.67 -23.40 -22.73
C SER A 52 -21.52 -22.54 -23.30
N GLU A 53 -20.49 -22.12 -22.56
CA GLU A 53 -20.10 -22.34 -21.15
C GLU A 53 -19.19 -21.14 -20.71
N SER A 54 -18.54 -21.00 -19.54
CA SER A 54 -18.20 -21.94 -18.46
C SER A 54 -18.16 -21.33 -17.03
N SER A 55 -17.72 -22.18 -16.11
CA SER A 55 -17.46 -22.03 -14.66
C SER A 55 -16.17 -21.24 -14.30
N SER A 56 -15.95 -20.76 -13.07
CA SER A 56 -16.44 -21.35 -11.80
C SER A 56 -16.71 -20.39 -10.63
N SER A 57 -17.80 -20.67 -9.92
CA SER A 57 -17.92 -20.48 -8.47
C SER A 57 -18.61 -21.71 -7.88
N THR A 58 -18.14 -22.20 -6.73
CA THR A 58 -18.64 -23.42 -6.09
C THR A 58 -19.79 -23.13 -5.12
N THR A 59 -20.83 -23.98 -5.17
CA THR A 59 -22.06 -23.87 -4.37
C THR A 59 -21.98 -24.69 -3.08
N SER A 60 -22.76 -24.33 -2.06
CA SER A 60 -23.35 -25.32 -1.15
C SER A 60 -24.77 -24.95 -0.72
N LYS A 61 -25.58 -26.01 -0.58
CA LYS A 61 -27.01 -26.11 -0.23
C LYS A 61 -27.24 -25.94 1.29
N ASN A 62 -28.44 -25.85 1.89
CA ASN A 62 -29.86 -25.87 1.47
C ASN A 62 -30.68 -25.24 2.63
N GLY A 63 -31.93 -24.79 2.41
CA GLY A 63 -32.84 -24.44 3.52
C GLY A 63 -34.20 -23.92 3.03
N GLU A 64 -35.29 -24.56 3.48
CA GLU A 64 -36.65 -24.32 2.98
C GLU A 64 -37.48 -23.52 3.99
N GLY A 65 -38.07 -22.37 3.59
CA GLY A 65 -38.89 -21.59 4.53
C GLY A 65 -39.28 -20.16 4.10
N GLY A 66 -40.39 -20.03 3.35
CA GLY A 66 -41.22 -18.82 3.36
C GLY A 66 -40.58 -17.48 2.95
N ASP A 67 -40.02 -17.41 1.74
CA ASP A 67 -39.26 -16.23 1.30
C ASP A 67 -40.14 -15.06 0.80
N LYS A 68 -40.22 -14.00 1.60
CA LYS A 68 -40.53 -12.66 1.09
C LYS A 68 -39.46 -12.32 0.05
N LYS A 69 -39.82 -12.05 -1.21
CA LYS A 69 -38.89 -11.56 -2.25
C LYS A 69 -38.16 -10.29 -1.79
N ARG A 70 -37.04 -10.47 -1.10
CA ARG A 70 -36.18 -9.41 -0.59
C ARG A 70 -35.13 -9.17 -1.67
N GLY A 71 -35.26 -8.07 -2.40
CA GLY A 71 -34.31 -7.70 -3.44
C GLY A 71 -32.88 -7.67 -2.88
N GLU A 72 -31.94 -8.23 -3.62
CA GLU A 72 -30.53 -8.28 -3.23
C GLU A 72 -29.96 -6.86 -3.24
N THR A 73 -29.75 -6.28 -2.05
CA THR A 73 -29.07 -4.99 -1.92
C THR A 73 -27.59 -5.18 -2.21
N ARG A 74 -27.13 -4.72 -3.37
CA ARG A 74 -25.72 -4.67 -3.72
C ARG A 74 -25.13 -3.31 -3.36
N THR A 75 -23.82 -3.32 -3.22
CA THR A 75 -23.01 -2.15 -2.93
C THR A 75 -22.07 -1.92 -4.11
N ARG A 76 -21.96 -0.67 -4.59
CA ARG A 76 -21.01 -0.25 -5.60
C ARG A 76 -20.10 0.82 -5.01
N THR A 77 -18.81 0.67 -5.23
CA THR A 77 -17.80 1.68 -4.88
C THR A 77 -17.49 2.53 -6.11
N ARG A 78 -17.46 3.85 -5.96
CA ARG A 78 -17.17 4.81 -7.03
C ARG A 78 -16.05 5.75 -6.60
N LYS A 79 -14.94 5.81 -7.35
CA LYS A 79 -13.94 6.87 -7.17
C LYS A 79 -14.55 8.21 -7.63
N VAL A 80 -14.59 9.21 -6.74
CA VAL A 80 -15.16 10.55 -7.02
C VAL A 80 -14.10 11.65 -7.12
N ALA A 81 -12.92 11.41 -6.53
CA ALA A 81 -11.67 12.07 -6.90
C ALA A 81 -10.59 11.00 -7.10
N ASN A 82 -9.68 11.21 -8.05
CA ASN A 82 -8.61 10.28 -8.39
C ASN A 82 -7.45 11.04 -9.05
N PHE A 83 -6.30 11.05 -8.39
CA PHE A 83 -5.07 11.74 -8.80
C PHE A 83 -3.91 10.74 -8.77
N SER A 84 -3.08 10.76 -9.80
CA SER A 84 -1.76 10.13 -9.71
C SER A 84 -0.82 11.10 -8.98
N LEU A 85 -0.09 10.59 -7.98
CA LEU A 85 0.98 11.33 -7.30
C LEU A 85 2.35 11.06 -7.93
N GLY A 86 2.39 10.28 -9.01
CA GLY A 86 3.57 9.94 -9.77
C GLY A 86 3.55 8.50 -10.29
N ARG A 87 4.27 8.26 -11.39
CA ARG A 87 4.65 6.94 -11.91
C ARG A 87 6.14 6.74 -11.69
N TYR A 88 6.57 5.49 -11.55
CA TYR A 88 7.95 5.14 -11.20
C TYR A 88 8.95 5.70 -12.22
N ASP A 89 9.88 6.54 -11.76
CA ASP A 89 10.86 7.20 -12.61
C ASP A 89 12.07 6.28 -12.85
N ALA A 90 12.05 5.54 -13.97
CA ALA A 90 13.08 4.56 -14.28
C ALA A 90 14.47 5.19 -14.51
N GLU A 91 14.54 6.47 -14.87
CA GLU A 91 15.77 7.22 -15.13
C GLU A 91 16.41 7.68 -13.82
N VAL A 92 15.64 8.37 -12.97
CA VAL A 92 16.08 8.88 -11.67
C VAL A 92 16.45 7.73 -10.74
N ASN A 93 15.60 6.71 -10.61
CA ASN A 93 15.88 5.57 -9.71
C ASN A 93 17.12 4.78 -10.14
N ARG A 94 17.35 4.63 -11.45
CA ARG A 94 18.57 3.99 -11.99
C ARG A 94 19.83 4.81 -11.71
N ASP A 95 19.74 6.14 -11.72
CA ASP A 95 20.86 7.02 -11.37
C ASP A 95 21.15 7.00 -9.87
N LEU A 96 20.12 7.03 -9.01
CA LEU A 96 20.25 6.89 -7.56
C LEU A 96 20.90 5.57 -7.16
N GLN A 97 20.48 4.46 -7.77
CA GLN A 97 21.09 3.14 -7.57
C GLN A 97 22.56 3.15 -8.02
N ARG A 98 22.87 3.70 -9.20
CA ARG A 98 24.25 3.82 -9.72
C ARG A 98 25.16 4.64 -8.81
N ARG A 99 24.65 5.72 -8.22
CA ARG A 99 25.41 6.62 -7.33
C ARG A 99 25.44 6.17 -5.87
N GLY A 100 24.81 5.04 -5.54
CA GLY A 100 24.67 4.56 -4.16
C GLY A 100 23.79 5.44 -3.28
N ARG A 101 22.98 6.33 -3.87
CA ARG A 101 22.06 7.25 -3.16
C ARG A 101 20.66 6.68 -2.97
N ALA A 102 20.31 5.60 -3.67
CA ALA A 102 19.05 4.87 -3.42
C ALA A 102 19.01 4.16 -2.06
N LEU A 103 20.12 4.14 -1.30
CA LEU A 103 20.16 3.67 0.08
C LEU A 103 20.66 4.80 0.96
N GLU A 104 19.74 5.58 1.52
CA GLU A 104 20.07 6.69 2.39
C GLU A 104 20.31 6.19 3.83
N LEU A 105 21.41 6.70 4.41
CA LEU A 105 21.64 6.67 5.84
C LEU A 105 20.97 7.91 6.45
N PRO A 106 20.41 7.83 7.67
CA PRO A 106 19.89 9.01 8.35
C PRO A 106 21.05 10.00 8.56
N ALA A 107 20.90 11.21 8.01
CA ALA A 107 21.69 12.34 8.48
C ALA A 107 21.42 12.50 9.98
N GLY A 108 22.46 12.76 10.77
CA GLY A 108 22.47 12.58 12.22
C GLY A 108 21.69 13.59 13.06
N ASP A 109 20.54 14.08 12.58
CA ASP A 109 19.75 15.15 13.21
C ASP A 109 18.44 14.59 13.80
N ALA A 110 18.44 14.45 15.13
CA ALA A 110 17.52 13.60 15.89
C ALA A 110 16.15 14.25 16.19
N HIS A 111 15.33 14.51 15.17
CA HIS A 111 13.98 15.09 15.35
C HIS A 111 12.79 14.20 14.96
N HIS A 112 13.03 13.04 14.31
CA HIS A 112 12.00 12.00 14.08
C HIS A 112 12.48 10.60 14.52
N ALA A 113 13.36 10.53 15.52
CA ALA A 113 13.81 9.27 16.08
C ALA A 113 12.71 8.68 17.01
N ASP A 114 11.92 7.75 16.48
CA ASP A 114 11.09 6.87 17.32
C ASP A 114 11.99 6.05 18.25
N ALA A 115 11.68 6.06 19.55
CA ALA A 115 12.39 5.28 20.55
C ALA A 115 12.31 3.75 20.32
N ALA A 116 11.38 3.27 19.49
CA ALA A 116 11.32 1.88 19.05
C ALA A 116 12.53 1.46 18.19
N THR A 117 13.22 2.39 17.53
CA THR A 117 14.35 2.04 16.67
C THR A 117 15.53 3.01 16.78
N GLN A 118 16.68 2.45 17.16
CA GLN A 118 17.85 3.15 17.70
C GLN A 118 18.68 3.89 16.63
N GLY A 119 18.07 4.86 15.93
CA GLY A 119 18.76 5.80 15.03
C GLY A 119 19.50 5.16 13.85
N ARG A 120 19.08 3.97 13.40
CA ARG A 120 19.85 3.10 12.49
C ARG A 120 19.03 2.50 11.33
N HIS A 121 17.95 3.16 10.92
CA HIS A 121 17.22 2.74 9.72
C HIS A 121 18.01 3.11 8.47
N TYR A 122 18.41 2.12 7.68
CA TYR A 122 18.72 2.35 6.28
C TYR A 122 17.40 2.53 5.53
N THR A 123 17.31 3.57 4.73
CA THR A 123 16.12 3.86 3.92
C THR A 123 16.43 3.55 2.46
N TYR A 124 15.72 2.61 1.85
CA TYR A 124 15.74 2.49 0.39
C TYR A 124 14.77 3.52 -0.19
N VAL A 125 15.19 4.29 -1.20
CA VAL A 125 14.42 5.42 -1.75
C VAL A 125 14.03 5.15 -3.20
N GLU A 126 12.77 5.43 -3.53
CA GLU A 126 12.26 5.46 -4.91
C GLU A 126 11.54 6.78 -5.22
N HIS A 127 11.75 7.33 -6.40
CA HIS A 127 11.07 8.52 -6.90
C HIS A 127 10.01 8.16 -7.94
N TYR A 128 8.89 8.87 -7.86
CA TYR A 128 7.75 8.76 -8.76
C TYR A 128 7.45 10.17 -9.30
N SER A 129 7.41 10.31 -10.62
CA SER A 129 7.28 11.58 -11.36
C SER A 129 6.12 11.51 -12.36
N SER A 130 5.79 12.63 -13.01
CA SER A 130 4.68 12.71 -13.97
C SER A 130 3.33 12.18 -13.45
N GLY A 131 2.95 12.62 -12.26
CA GLY A 131 1.60 12.51 -11.72
C GLY A 131 0.64 13.54 -12.34
N THR A 132 -0.59 13.58 -11.85
CA THR A 132 -1.63 14.50 -12.36
C THR A 132 -1.21 15.97 -12.13
N PRO A 133 -1.32 16.87 -13.14
CA PRO A 133 -0.94 18.28 -13.01
C PRO A 133 -1.59 18.97 -11.80
N CYS A 134 -0.77 19.73 -11.07
CA CYS A 134 -1.18 20.47 -9.89
C CYS A 134 -2.06 21.67 -10.28
N ASP A 135 -3.18 21.82 -9.60
CA ASP A 135 -4.12 22.93 -9.79
C ASP A 135 -3.58 24.28 -9.29
N LEU A 136 -2.63 24.25 -8.34
CA LEU A 136 -2.00 25.45 -7.78
C LEU A 136 -0.72 25.88 -8.51
N THR A 137 0.12 24.94 -8.95
CA THR A 137 1.43 25.23 -9.54
C THR A 137 1.52 24.90 -11.04
N SER A 138 0.54 24.19 -11.61
CA SER A 138 0.57 23.57 -12.95
C SER A 138 1.63 22.47 -13.18
N GLU A 139 2.61 22.32 -12.28
CA GLU A 139 3.62 21.26 -12.30
C GLU A 139 3.02 19.87 -12.06
N GLU A 140 3.67 18.82 -12.56
CA GLU A 140 3.22 17.44 -12.35
C GLU A 140 3.45 17.00 -10.89
N ARG A 141 2.46 16.34 -10.27
CA ARG A 141 2.62 15.77 -8.92
C ARG A 141 3.75 14.75 -8.90
N SER A 142 4.51 14.73 -7.80
CA SER A 142 5.66 13.84 -7.60
C SER A 142 5.68 13.27 -6.18
N THR A 143 6.26 12.07 -6.02
CA THR A 143 6.37 11.37 -4.74
C THR A 143 7.78 10.82 -4.52
N GLU A 144 8.31 11.01 -3.32
CA GLU A 144 9.49 10.30 -2.80
C GLU A 144 9.03 9.23 -1.80
N VAL A 145 9.43 7.98 -2.03
CA VAL A 145 9.02 6.82 -1.24
C VAL A 145 10.20 6.26 -0.47
N HIS A 146 10.11 6.29 0.84
CA HIS A 146 11.11 5.83 1.80
C HIS A 146 10.71 4.47 2.39
N TYR A 147 11.39 3.41 1.97
CA TYR A 147 11.22 2.06 2.51
C TYR A 147 12.14 1.85 3.71
N ILE A 148 11.56 1.72 4.90
CA ILE A 148 12.28 1.54 6.16
C ILE A 148 11.98 0.17 6.78
N CYS A 149 12.95 -0.41 7.49
CA CYS A 149 12.61 -1.43 8.49
C CYS A 149 11.84 -0.76 9.63
N ALA A 150 10.59 -1.17 9.88
CA ALA A 150 9.88 -0.83 11.11
C ALA A 150 9.15 -2.07 11.63
N SER A 151 9.80 -2.81 12.53
CA SER A 151 9.19 -3.96 13.22
C SER A 151 8.27 -3.47 14.34
N ALA A 152 7.02 -3.91 14.36
CA ALA A 152 6.17 -3.74 15.53
C ALA A 152 6.83 -4.44 16.73
N ALA A 153 6.94 -3.76 17.88
CA ALA A 153 7.62 -4.27 19.07
C ALA A 153 6.90 -5.44 19.79
N SER A 154 5.83 -5.96 19.18
CA SER A 154 5.02 -7.08 19.68
C SER A 154 5.60 -8.43 19.28
N ARG A 155 5.78 -9.31 20.29
CA ARG A 155 6.18 -10.71 20.10
C ARG A 155 5.16 -11.46 19.24
N THR A 156 5.69 -12.36 18.41
CA THR A 156 5.04 -13.22 17.38
C THR A 156 4.68 -12.50 16.07
N PRO A 157 5.39 -12.77 14.95
CA PRO A 157 4.97 -12.29 13.65
C PRO A 157 3.65 -12.96 13.26
N THR A 158 2.64 -12.14 13.00
CA THR A 158 1.36 -12.56 12.44
C THR A 158 1.39 -12.45 10.92
N PHE A 159 0.35 -12.96 10.26
CA PHE A 159 0.18 -12.77 8.81
C PHE A 159 -0.09 -11.30 8.44
N ASP A 160 -0.36 -10.43 9.43
CA ASP A 160 -0.60 -9.00 9.25
C ASP A 160 0.66 -8.13 9.46
N ASP A 161 1.83 -8.71 9.76
CA ASP A 161 3.14 -8.02 9.79
C ASP A 161 3.71 -7.78 8.37
N ASP A 162 2.83 -7.33 7.48
CA ASP A 162 3.04 -7.21 6.04
C ASP A 162 3.63 -5.85 5.63
N LEU A 163 4.13 -5.76 4.40
CA LEU A 163 4.53 -4.52 3.73
C LEU A 163 3.37 -3.50 3.74
N HIS A 164 3.52 -2.34 4.39
CA HIS A 164 2.45 -1.35 4.53
C HIS A 164 2.93 0.12 4.55
N ILE A 165 2.07 1.04 4.11
CA ILE A 165 2.33 2.48 4.19
C ILE A 165 2.13 2.93 5.65
N ILE A 166 3.16 3.53 6.25
CA ILE A 166 3.13 4.12 7.60
C ILE A 166 2.54 5.54 7.54
N SER A 167 3.03 6.35 6.61
CA SER A 167 2.73 7.78 6.54
C SER A 167 2.73 8.26 5.09
N VAL A 168 1.85 9.23 4.82
CA VAL A 168 1.84 10.06 3.62
C VAL A 168 1.72 11.51 4.09
N LYS A 169 2.60 12.37 3.62
CA LYS A 169 2.52 13.83 3.85
C LYS A 169 2.86 14.59 2.55
N GLU A 170 2.31 15.78 2.41
CA GLU A 170 2.69 16.72 1.36
C GLU A 170 3.82 17.60 1.91
N GLY A 171 5.06 17.37 1.45
CA GLY A 171 6.26 18.05 1.97
C GLY A 171 6.39 19.49 1.44
N SER A 172 5.95 19.70 0.20
CA SER A 172 5.68 21.00 -0.41
C SER A 172 4.55 20.84 -1.43
N THR A 173 3.98 21.94 -1.93
CA THR A 173 2.78 21.91 -2.78
C THR A 173 2.89 20.90 -3.93
N CYS A 174 2.00 19.91 -3.96
CA CYS A 174 1.95 18.81 -4.93
C CYS A 174 3.18 17.88 -4.97
N ASN A 175 4.04 17.90 -3.95
CA ASN A 175 5.16 16.97 -3.76
C ASN A 175 5.00 16.20 -2.43
N TYR A 176 5.01 14.86 -2.54
CA TYR A 176 4.63 13.96 -1.46
C TYR A 176 5.82 13.16 -0.94
N GLU A 177 5.86 12.95 0.37
CA GLU A 177 6.80 12.05 1.05
C GLU A 177 5.99 10.89 1.65
N VAL A 178 6.37 9.65 1.32
CA VAL A 178 5.68 8.43 1.72
C VAL A 178 6.63 7.52 2.46
N ILE A 179 6.28 7.14 3.68
CA ILE A 179 7.07 6.19 4.49
C ILE A 179 6.39 4.82 4.45
N VAL A 180 7.15 3.77 4.11
CA VAL A 180 6.68 2.39 3.97
C VAL A 180 7.44 1.49 4.94
N SER A 181 6.72 0.73 5.77
CA SER A 181 7.32 -0.32 6.58
C SER A 181 7.60 -1.56 5.74
N VAL A 182 8.83 -2.06 5.83
CA VAL A 182 9.26 -3.33 5.26
C VAL A 182 9.82 -4.20 6.41
N PRO A 183 8.97 -4.86 7.23
CA PRO A 183 9.43 -5.63 8.39
C PRO A 183 10.43 -6.73 8.01
N ALA A 184 10.30 -7.29 6.82
CA ALA A 184 11.17 -8.35 6.30
C ALA A 184 12.59 -7.92 5.87
N VAL A 185 12.94 -6.62 5.91
CA VAL A 185 14.35 -6.17 5.84
C VAL A 185 14.92 -5.77 7.20
N CYS A 186 14.16 -5.90 8.28
CA CYS A 186 14.70 -5.70 9.61
C CYS A 186 15.78 -6.74 9.92
N PRO A 187 16.87 -6.36 10.62
CA PRO A 187 17.78 -7.34 11.19
C PRO A 187 16.99 -8.32 12.06
N LEU A 188 17.15 -9.62 11.83
CA LEU A 188 16.74 -10.60 12.82
C LEU A 188 17.62 -10.37 14.06
N GLU A 189 17.05 -9.79 15.11
CA GLU A 189 17.71 -9.56 16.39
C GLU A 189 18.50 -10.81 16.80
N ALA A 190 19.83 -10.70 16.74
CA ALA A 190 20.72 -11.80 17.09
C ALA A 190 20.56 -12.03 18.59
N LYS A 191 19.76 -13.06 18.95
CA LYS A 191 19.47 -13.41 20.34
C LYS A 191 20.77 -13.35 21.14
N PRO A 192 20.85 -12.54 22.21
CA PRO A 192 22.07 -12.48 23.01
C PRO A 192 22.33 -13.89 23.52
N THR A 193 23.45 -14.48 23.09
CA THR A 193 23.86 -15.80 23.53
C THR A 193 24.02 -15.72 25.05
N THR A 194 23.13 -16.38 25.77
CA THR A 194 23.17 -16.44 27.23
C THR A 194 24.56 -16.91 27.62
N LYS A 195 25.37 -16.01 28.19
CA LYS A 195 26.69 -16.38 28.69
C LYS A 195 26.47 -17.41 29.77
N GLU A 196 26.84 -18.65 29.47
CA GLU A 196 26.77 -19.75 30.40
C GLU A 196 27.61 -19.37 31.63
N ARG A 197 26.95 -19.25 32.79
CA ARG A 197 27.64 -18.97 34.05
C ARG A 197 28.39 -20.23 34.45
N THR A 198 29.66 -20.30 34.06
CA THR A 198 30.59 -21.31 34.55
C THR A 198 30.54 -21.33 36.07
N ARG A 199 30.43 -22.55 36.61
CA ARG A 199 30.17 -22.87 38.01
C ARG A 199 31.41 -22.71 38.89
#